data_AF-A0A944QDA9-F1
#
_entry.id   AF-A0A944QDA9-F1
#
_cell.length_a   1.000
_cell.length_b   1.000
_cell.length_c   1.000
_cell.angle_alpha   90.00
_cell.angle_beta   90.00
_cell.angle_gamma   90.00
#
_symmetry.space_group_name_H-M   'P 1'
#
loop_
_entity.id
_entity.type
_entity.pdbx_description
1 polymer ?
#
loop_
_entity_poly.entity_id
_entity_poly.type
_entity_poly.pdbx_seq_one_letter_code
_entity_poly.pdbx_strand_id
1 'polypeptide(L)' 'MSAIAEGFRGFARYLGGVMGADAYQKYLEHHVASGHLGPPMTEREFWRDRTDRQDSNPQGRCC' A
#
# COMPACT_ATOMS: atom_id res chain seq x y z
N MET A 1 5.32 -33.32 -5.10
CA MET A 1 4.92 -32.12 -5.87
C MET A 1 4.39 -31.04 -4.92
N SER A 2 5.16 -30.62 -3.91
CA SER A 2 4.65 -29.76 -2.83
C SER A 2 5.45 -28.46 -2.66
N ALA A 3 6.74 -28.47 -3.01
CA ALA A 3 7.59 -27.28 -2.93
C ALA A 3 7.13 -26.14 -3.86
N ILE A 4 6.56 -26.47 -5.02
CA ILE A 4 6.00 -25.47 -5.96
C ILE A 4 4.76 -24.80 -5.35
N ALA A 5 3.92 -25.55 -4.63
CA ALA A 5 2.71 -25.01 -4.00
C ALA A 5 3.04 -24.09 -2.81
N GLU A 6 4.07 -24.40 -2.02
CA GLU A 6 4.54 -23.53 -0.94
C GLU A 6 5.20 -22.25 -1.48
N GLY A 7 6.02 -22.37 -2.54
CA GLY A 7 6.63 -21.22 -3.22
C GLY A 7 5.58 -20.27 -3.81
N PHE A 8 4.52 -20.81 -4.43
CA PHE A 8 3.42 -20.01 -4.97
C PHE A 8 2.62 -19.27 -3.90
N ARG A 9 2.47 -19.87 -2.71
CA ARG A 9 1.76 -19.27 -1.58
C ARG A 9 2.57 -18.14 -0.94
N GLY A 10 3.89 -18.30 -0.84
CA GLY A 10 4.82 -17.25 -0.44
C GLY A 10 4.85 -16.10 -1.45
N PHE A 11 4.86 -16.43 -2.74
CA PHE A 11 4.83 -15.43 -3.82
C PHE A 11 3.48 -14.71 -3.91
N ALA A 12 2.35 -15.39 -3.70
CA ALA A 12 1.02 -14.77 -3.64
C ALA A 12 0.83 -13.89 -2.39
N ARG A 13 1.41 -14.28 -1.24
CA ARG A 13 1.51 -13.41 -0.05
C ARG A 13 2.39 -12.19 -0.30
N TYR A 14 3.51 -12.38 -0.99
CA TYR A 14 4.42 -11.32 -1.37
C TYR A 14 3.77 -10.36 -2.37
N LEU A 15 3.18 -10.86 -3.46
CA LEU A 15 2.45 -10.03 -4.44
C LEU A 15 1.19 -9.38 -3.83
N GLY A 16 0.49 -10.08 -2.93
CA GLY A 16 -0.63 -9.53 -2.17
C GLY A 16 -0.20 -8.39 -1.24
N GLY A 17 1.00 -8.47 -0.65
CA GLY A 17 1.62 -7.38 0.11
C GLY A 17 2.24 -6.30 -0.78
N VAL A 18 2.69 -6.62 -1.99
CA VAL A 18 3.46 -5.71 -2.84
C VAL A 18 2.58 -4.81 -3.71
N MET A 19 1.34 -5.19 -4.04
CA MET A 19 0.54 -4.43 -5.03
C MET A 19 -0.67 -3.64 -4.51
N GLY A 20 -1.06 -3.75 -3.23
CA GLY A 20 -2.16 -2.90 -2.75
C GLY A 20 -2.48 -2.98 -1.27
N ALA A 21 -2.59 -4.17 -0.68
CA ALA A 21 -3.13 -4.31 0.67
C ALA A 21 -2.20 -3.75 1.79
N ASP A 22 -0.89 -3.71 1.55
CA ASP A 22 0.09 -3.30 2.57
C ASP A 22 0.31 -1.79 2.65
N ALA A 23 -0.20 -1.02 1.68
CA ALA A 23 0.00 0.41 1.64
C ALA A 23 -0.60 1.13 2.86
N TYR A 24 -1.77 0.66 3.33
CA TYR A 24 -2.41 1.20 4.52
C TYR A 24 -1.68 0.77 5.80
N GLN A 25 -1.19 -0.46 5.88
CA GLN A 25 -0.38 -0.92 7.02
C GLN A 25 0.91 -0.11 7.16
N LYS A 26 1.66 0.06 6.06
CA LYS A 26 2.84 0.93 6.02
C LYS A 26 2.53 2.37 6.42
N TYR A 27 1.37 2.90 6.03
CA TYR A 27 0.92 4.21 6.46
C TYR A 27 0.71 4.28 7.98
N LEU A 28 0.08 3.26 8.58
CA LEU A 28 -0.11 3.20 10.03
C LEU A 28 1.22 3.09 10.77
N GLU A 29 2.12 2.22 10.31
CA GLU A 29 3.48 2.10 10.86
C GLU A 29 4.23 3.44 10.80
N HIS A 30 4.15 4.12 9.65
CA HIS A 30 4.74 5.44 9.48
C HIS A 30 4.07 6.49 10.37
N HIS A 31 2.74 6.47 10.50
CA HIS A 31 2.00 7.40 11.33
C HIS A 31 2.40 7.27 12.81
N VAL A 32 2.56 6.03 13.29
CA VAL A 32 3.06 5.72 14.64
C VAL A 32 4.51 6.14 14.79
N ALA A 33 5.39 5.80 13.83
CA ALA A 33 6.81 6.14 13.87
C ALA A 33 7.07 7.66 13.80
N SER A 34 6.26 8.40 13.04
CA SER A 34 6.36 9.85 12.90
C SER A 34 5.82 10.62 14.10
N GLY A 35 5.25 9.93 15.11
CA GLY A 35 4.79 10.56 16.35
C GLY A 35 3.59 11.49 16.17
N HIS A 36 2.76 11.26 15.16
CA HIS A 36 1.54 12.05 14.98
C HIS A 36 0.58 11.79 16.15
N LEU A 37 0.26 12.86 16.90
CA LEU A 37 -0.66 12.86 18.05
C LEU A 37 -2.15 12.76 17.66
N GLY A 38 -2.47 12.80 16.36
CA GLY A 38 -3.84 12.74 15.84
C GLY A 38 -4.28 11.31 15.52
N PRO A 39 -5.59 11.07 15.33
CA PRO A 39 -6.07 9.79 14.81
C PRO A 39 -5.57 9.59 13.37
N PRO A 40 -5.11 8.38 13.00
CA PRO A 40 -4.72 8.10 11.63
C PRO A 40 -5.94 8.19 10.70
N MET A 41 -5.68 8.49 9.43
CA MET A 41 -6.71 8.46 8.38
C MET A 41 -7.36 7.08 8.29
N THR A 42 -8.65 7.05 7.97
CA THR A 42 -9.32 5.79 7.65
C THR A 42 -8.79 5.22 6.34
N GLU A 43 -8.91 3.90 6.16
CA GLU A 43 -8.45 3.21 4.94
C GLU A 43 -9.04 3.85 3.66
N ARG A 44 -10.33 4.21 3.68
CA ARG A 44 -11.00 4.88 2.55
C ARG A 44 -10.38 6.25 2.24
N GLU A 45 -10.07 7.04 3.26
CA GLU A 45 -9.46 8.35 3.08
C GLU A 45 -8.05 8.23 2.52
N PHE A 46 -7.28 7.27 3.02
CA PHE A 46 -5.95 6.95 2.51
C PHE A 46 -5.98 6.59 1.02
N TRP A 47 -6.92 5.74 0.59
CA TRP A 47 -7.04 5.35 -0.82
C TRP A 47 -7.53 6.49 -1.72
N ARG A 48 -8.47 7.31 -1.25
CA ARG A 48 -8.91 8.51 -1.97
C ARG A 48 -7.75 9.47 -2.17
N ASP A 49 -7.07 9.85 -1.10
CA ASP A 49 -5.94 10.77 -1.10
C ASP A 49 -4.76 10.24 -1.94
N ARG A 50 -4.51 8.93 -1.94
CA ARG A 50 -3.54 8.30 -2.85
C ARG A 50 -3.96 8.42 -4.32
N THR A 51 -5.22 8.17 -4.62
CA THR A 51 -5.76 8.27 -5.98
C THR A 51 -5.74 9.72 -6.48
N ASP A 52 -6.17 10.66 -5.64
CA ASP A 52 -6.18 12.09 -5.94
C ASP A 52 -4.77 12.61 -6.25
N ARG A 53 -3.74 12.16 -5.53
CA ARG A 53 -2.35 12.51 -5.84
C ARG A 53 -1.85 11.92 -7.16
N GLN A 54 -2.28 10.71 -7.51
CA GLN A 54 -1.94 10.08 -8.79
C GLN A 54 -2.66 10.77 -9.97
N ASP A 55 -3.90 11.19 -9.75
CA ASP A 55 -4.69 11.93 -10.74
C ASP A 55 -4.18 13.36 -10.94
N SER A 56 -3.87 14.06 -9.84
CA SER A 56 -3.40 15.45 -9.86
C SER A 56 -1.93 15.59 -10.29
N ASN A 57 -1.12 14.53 -10.18
CA ASN A 57 0.28 14.54 -10.59
C ASN A 57 0.59 13.33 -11.47
N PRO A 58 0.11 13.31 -12.73
CA PRO A 58 0.43 12.27 -13.68
C PRO A 58 1.90 12.44 -14.12
N GLN A 59 2.83 12.01 -13.28
CA GLN A 59 4.26 11.92 -13.59
C GLN A 59 4.43 10.93 -14.74
N GLY A 60 4.33 11.44 -15.97
CA GLY A 60 4.27 10.62 -17.19
C GLY A 60 3.57 11.28 -18.38
N ARG A 61 2.94 12.45 -18.24
CA ARG A 61 2.48 13.24 -19.39
C ARG A 61 3.57 14.21 -19.88
N CYS A 62 4.75 13.69 -20.18
CA CYS A 62 5.61 14.34 -21.17
C CYS A 62 5.38 13.66 -22.52
N CYS A 63 4.25 13.98 -23.13
CA CYS A 63 3.92 13.80 -24.56
C CYS A 63 2.58 14.50 -24.81
#